data_AF-A0A1F6DA86-F1
#
_entry.id   AF-A0A1F6DA86-F1
#
_cell.length_a   1.000
_cell.length_b   1.000
_cell.length_c   1.000
_cell.angle_alpha   90.00
_cell.angle_beta   90.00
_cell.angle_gamma   90.00
#
_symmetry.space_group_name_H-M   'P 1'
#
loop_
_entity.id
_entity.type
_entity.pdbx_description
1 polymer ?
#
loop_
_entity_poly.entity_id
_entity_poly.type
_entity_poly.pdbx_seq_one_letter_code
_entity_poly.pdbx_strand_id
1 'polypeptide(L)'
;MSYLSRIRIRWFLSALGFSGAVLAPAWVPLVAMVLLALRYSAWEILGIGLLVDLLWLPAGVSFSHLPLFTLIALILVWGLEPLRSEFLT
;
A
#
# COMPACT_ATOMS: atom_id res chain seq x y z
N MET A 1 -0.86 21.93 -10.27
CA MET A 1 -1.24 20.56 -10.70
C MET A 1 -2.75 20.47 -10.82
N SER A 2 -3.29 20.26 -12.03
CA SER A 2 -4.74 20.14 -12.26
C SER A 2 -5.30 18.94 -11.47
N TYR A 3 -6.50 19.07 -10.90
CA TYR A 3 -7.12 18.04 -10.04
C TYR A 3 -7.14 16.64 -10.70
N LEU A 4 -7.34 16.62 -12.02
CA LEU A 4 -7.28 15.44 -12.88
C LEU A 4 -5.92 14.71 -12.87
N SER A 5 -4.81 15.44 -12.82
CA SER A 5 -3.47 14.85 -12.80
C SER A 5 -3.18 14.08 -11.50
N ARG A 6 -3.69 14.57 -10.35
CA ARG A 6 -3.55 13.89 -9.06
C ARG A 6 -4.30 12.56 -9.03
N ILE A 7 -5.51 12.52 -9.58
CA ILE A 7 -6.33 11.30 -9.63
C ILE A 7 -5.65 10.25 -10.53
N ARG A 8 -5.18 10.64 -11.72
CA ARG A 8 -4.50 9.72 -12.64
C ARG A 8 -3.27 9.06 -12.03
N ILE A 9 -2.43 9.84 -11.32
CA ILE A 9 -1.22 9.33 -10.67
C ILE A 9 -1.56 8.33 -9.56
N ARG A 10 -2.60 8.59 -8.76
CA ARG A 10 -3.07 7.67 -7.71
C ARG A 10 -3.49 6.33 -8.29
N TRP A 11 -4.35 6.35 -9.31
CA TRP A 11 -4.80 5.13 -9.98
C TRP A 11 -3.66 4.35 -10.62
N PHE A 12 -2.70 5.04 -11.23
CA PHE A 12 -1.55 4.39 -11.84
C PHE A 12 -0.65 3.71 -10.80
N LEU A 13 -0.38 4.38 -9.67
CA LEU A 13 0.41 3.82 -8.58
C LEU A 13 -0.29 2.63 -7.90
N SER A 14 -1.61 2.71 -7.71
CA SER A 14 -2.36 1.58 -7.14
C SER A 14 -2.43 0.40 -8.10
N ALA A 15 -2.64 0.63 -9.39
CA ALA A 15 -2.54 -0.43 -10.41
C ALA A 15 -1.14 -1.05 -10.45
N LEU A 16 -0.09 -0.25 -10.29
CA LEU A 16 1.29 -0.73 -10.19
C LEU A 16 1.51 -1.58 -8.93
N GLY A 17 0.93 -1.18 -7.79
CA GLY A 17 0.99 -1.94 -6.54
C GLY A 17 0.27 -3.28 -6.62
N PHE A 18 -0.93 -3.32 -7.20
CA PHE A 18 -1.69 -4.56 -7.43
C PHE A 18 -0.99 -5.49 -8.41
N SER A 19 -0.52 -4.98 -9.56
CA SER A 19 0.23 -5.79 -10.52
C SER A 19 1.57 -6.26 -9.96
N GLY A 20 2.26 -5.42 -9.18
CA GLY A 20 3.48 -5.75 -8.47
C GLY A 20 3.30 -6.88 -7.44
N ALA A 21 2.14 -6.96 -6.79
CA ALA A 21 1.84 -8.05 -5.86
C ALA A 21 1.73 -9.43 -6.54
N VAL A 22 1.31 -9.45 -7.81
CA VAL A 22 1.12 -10.69 -8.59
C VAL A 22 2.37 -11.06 -9.39
N LEU A 23 3.04 -10.08 -10.00
CA LEU A 23 4.11 -10.30 -10.98
C LEU A 23 5.52 -10.16 -10.41
N ALA A 24 5.67 -9.48 -9.26
CA ALA A 24 6.96 -9.13 -8.71
C ALA A 24 7.12 -9.64 -7.27
N PRO A 25 8.35 -9.70 -6.74
CA PRO A 25 8.56 -10.16 -5.38
C PRO A 25 7.93 -9.20 -4.36
N ALA A 26 7.52 -9.71 -3.20
CA ALA A 26 6.75 -8.99 -2.18
C ALA A 26 7.34 -7.64 -1.71
N TRP A 27 8.64 -7.38 -1.93
CA TRP A 27 9.24 -6.07 -1.69
C TRP A 27 8.76 -4.95 -2.64
N VAL A 28 8.31 -5.29 -3.86
CA VAL A 28 7.89 -4.33 -4.88
C VAL A 28 6.56 -3.67 -4.51
N PRO A 29 5.49 -4.44 -4.17
CA PRO A 29 4.26 -3.83 -3.68
C PRO A 29 4.49 -3.06 -2.38
N LEU A 30 5.44 -3.46 -1.52
CA LEU A 30 5.78 -2.71 -0.29
C LEU A 30 6.38 -1.34 -0.60
N VAL A 31 7.32 -1.24 -1.55
CA VAL A 31 7.86 0.05 -1.98
C VAL A 31 6.77 0.92 -2.61
N ALA A 32 5.88 0.32 -3.43
CA ALA A 32 4.74 1.03 -4.00
C ALA A 32 3.78 1.56 -2.92
N MET A 33 3.51 0.75 -1.89
CA MET A 33 2.71 1.12 -0.72
C MET A 33 3.31 2.29 0.05
N VAL A 34 4.62 2.29 0.30
CA VAL A 34 5.32 3.39 0.98
C VAL A 34 5.25 4.68 0.16
N LEU A 35 5.52 4.60 -1.16
CA LEU A 35 5.47 5.76 -2.04
C LEU A 35 4.04 6.34 -2.14
N LEU A 36 3.02 5.48 -2.19
CA LEU A 36 1.61 5.89 -2.11
C LEU A 36 1.31 6.57 -0.78
N ALA A 37 1.73 5.97 0.34
CA ALA A 37 1.44 6.46 1.69
C ALA A 37 2.04 7.84 1.98
N LEU A 38 3.23 8.12 1.43
CA LEU A 38 3.89 9.42 1.60
C LEU A 38 3.18 10.54 0.85
N ARG A 39 2.64 10.26 -0.34
CA ARG A 39 2.11 11.31 -1.23
C ARG A 39 0.59 11.43 -1.21
N TYR A 40 -0.12 10.36 -0.87
CA TYR A 40 -1.58 10.29 -0.91
C TYR A 40 -2.13 9.54 0.31
N SER A 41 -3.25 10.04 0.85
CA SER A 41 -4.09 9.24 1.76
C SER A 41 -4.75 8.13 0.95
N ALA A 42 -4.05 7.00 0.82
CA ALA A 42 -4.50 5.90 -0.02
C ALA A 42 -4.87 4.71 0.87
N TRP A 43 -6.16 4.61 1.17
CA TRP A 43 -6.75 3.39 1.74
C TRP A 43 -6.52 2.15 0.85
N GLU A 44 -6.23 2.37 -0.43
CA GLU A 44 -5.83 1.37 -1.43
C GLU A 44 -4.62 0.54 -0.99
N ILE A 45 -3.73 1.13 -0.18
CA ILE A 45 -2.54 0.48 0.40
C ILE A 45 -2.95 -0.70 1.30
N LEU A 46 -4.05 -0.58 2.05
CA LEU A 46 -4.58 -1.70 2.86
C LEU A 46 -5.02 -2.86 1.97
N GLY A 47 -5.65 -2.56 0.84
CA GLY A 47 -6.06 -3.56 -0.15
C GLY A 47 -4.85 -4.28 -0.77
N ILE A 48 -3.80 -3.54 -1.09
CA ILE A 48 -2.54 -4.12 -1.61
C ILE A 48 -1.88 -4.97 -0.52
N GLY A 49 -1.77 -4.49 0.71
CA GLY A 49 -1.18 -5.24 1.83
C GLY A 49 -1.91 -6.55 2.13
N LEU A 50 -3.24 -6.51 2.15
CA LEU A 50 -4.07 -7.70 2.31
C LEU A 50 -3.92 -8.68 1.14
N LEU A 51 -3.87 -8.18 -0.09
CA LEU A 51 -3.68 -9.02 -1.27
C LEU A 51 -2.28 -9.67 -1.29
N VAL A 52 -1.24 -8.94 -0.88
CA VAL A 52 0.11 -9.49 -0.73
C VAL A 52 0.13 -10.55 0.37
N ASP A 53 -0.48 -10.28 1.54
CA ASP A 53 -0.57 -11.26 2.61
C ASP A 53 -1.29 -12.53 2.13
N LEU A 54 -2.37 -12.41 1.36
CA LEU A 54 -3.11 -13.57 0.81
C LEU A 54 -2.37 -14.33 -0.28
N LEU A 55 -1.58 -13.65 -1.11
CA LEU A 55 -0.86 -14.26 -2.24
C LEU A 55 0.48 -14.88 -1.81
N TRP A 56 1.20 -14.20 -0.92
CA TRP A 56 2.58 -14.53 -0.57
C TRP A 56 2.73 -15.23 0.77
N LEU A 57 1.84 -15.00 1.73
CA LEU A 57 1.74 -15.89 2.88
C LEU A 57 0.73 -16.99 2.53
N PRO A 58 1.17 -18.25 2.39
CA PRO A 58 0.24 -19.33 2.17
C PRO A 58 -0.76 -19.32 3.32
N ALA A 59 -2.05 -19.27 3.00
CA ALA A 59 -3.17 -19.38 3.94
C ALA A 59 -3.25 -20.76 4.64
N GLY A 60 -2.10 -21.41 4.86
CA GLY A 60 -1.92 -22.68 5.52
C GLY A 60 -1.92 -22.52 7.04
N VAL A 61 -3.13 -22.53 7.61
CA VAL A 61 -3.52 -23.13 8.91
C VAL A 61 -2.88 -22.60 10.21
N SER A 62 -1.83 -21.79 10.18
CA SER A 62 -1.24 -21.23 11.42
C SER A 62 -1.66 -19.78 11.63
N PHE A 63 -2.57 -19.54 12.59
CA PHE A 63 -2.88 -18.23 13.18
C PHE A 63 -1.64 -17.50 13.76
N SER A 64 -0.48 -18.15 13.74
CA SER A 64 0.83 -17.63 14.12
C SER A 64 1.43 -16.66 13.09
N HIS A 65 0.94 -16.67 11.84
CA HIS A 65 1.43 -15.76 10.80
C HIS A 65 0.59 -14.48 10.80
N LEU A 66 1.09 -13.46 11.50
CA LEU A 66 0.50 -12.12 11.46
C LEU A 66 0.50 -11.60 10.02
N PRO A 67 -0.56 -10.90 9.58
CA PRO A 67 -0.62 -10.28 8.26
C PRO A 67 0.30 -9.05 8.24
N LEU A 68 1.60 -9.31 8.04
CA LEU A 68 2.66 -8.31 8.20
C LEU A 68 2.49 -7.16 7.22
N PHE A 69 2.12 -7.44 5.97
CA PHE A 69 1.94 -6.38 4.97
C PHE A 69 0.71 -5.53 5.27
N THR A 70 -0.36 -6.14 5.78
CA THR A 70 -1.56 -5.42 6.24
C THR A 70 -1.26 -4.57 7.49
N LEU A 71 -0.46 -5.08 8.42
CA LEU A 71 0.01 -4.32 9.59
C LEU A 71 0.89 -3.14 9.20
N ILE A 72 1.82 -3.34 8.27
CA ILE A 72 2.64 -2.27 7.70
C ILE A 72 1.75 -1.24 7.00
N ALA A 73 0.74 -1.70 6.23
CA ALA A 73 -0.22 -0.81 5.59
C ALA A 73 -1.00 0.04 6.60
N LEU A 74 -1.43 -0.54 7.72
CA LEU A 74 -2.05 0.16 8.84
C LEU A 74 -1.13 1.25 9.40
N ILE A 75 0.13 0.91 9.69
CA ILE A 75 1.12 1.86 10.21
C ILE A 75 1.37 2.97 9.19
N LEU A 76 1.43 2.66 7.90
CA LEU A 76 1.64 3.65 6.84
C LEU A 76 0.44 4.56 6.65
N VAL A 77 -0.79 4.03 6.71
CA VAL A 77 -2.00 4.83 6.54
C VAL A 77 -2.15 5.80 7.70
N TRP A 78 -2.11 5.31 8.95
CA TRP A 78 -2.36 6.14 10.13
C TRP A 78 -1.13 6.86 10.67
N GLY A 79 0.04 6.24 10.63
CA GLY A 79 1.29 6.82 11.12
C GLY A 79 1.83 7.94 10.23
N LEU A 80 1.60 7.87 8.91
CA LEU A 80 1.98 8.95 7.98
C LEU A 80 0.86 9.97 7.76
N GLU A 81 -0.34 9.75 8.31
CA GLU A 81 -1.43 10.74 8.28
C GLU A 81 -1.01 12.10 8.87
N PRO A 82 -0.42 12.20 10.08
CA PRO A 82 0.03 13.48 10.62
C PRO A 82 1.16 14.11 9.80
N LEU A 83 2.11 13.31 9.33
CA LEU A 83 3.21 13.78 8.47
C LEU A 83 2.68 14.35 7.14
N ARG A 84 1.68 13.72 6.53
CA ARG A 84 1.05 14.26 5.31
C ARG A 84 0.38 15.60 5.56
N SER A 85 -0.28 15.79 6.70
CA SER A 85 -0.91 17.07 7.01
C SER A 85 0.10 18.20 7.17
N GLU A 86 1.31 17.93 7.69
CA GLU A 86 2.34 18.98 7.82
C GLU A 86 3.10 19.25 6.52
N PHE A 87 3.47 18.22 5.75
CA PHE A 87 4.30 18.37 4.56
C PHE A 87 3.55 18.74 3.27
N LEU A 88 2.22 18.54 3.22
CA LEU A 88 1.40 18.83 2.04
C LEU A 88 0.50 20.07 2.22
N THR A 89 0.70 20.85 3.28
CA THR A 89 0.15 22.21 3.44
C THR A 89 0.95 23.20 2.60
#